data_AF-A0AAE3HKL9-F1
#
_entry.id   AF-A0AAE3HKL9-F1
#
_cell.length_a   1.000
_cell.length_b   1.000
_cell.length_c   1.000
_cell.angle_alpha   90.00
_cell.angle_beta   90.00
_cell.angle_gamma   90.00
#
_symmetry.space_group_name_H-M   'P 1'
#
loop_
_entity.id
_entity.type
_entity.pdbx_description
1 polymer ?
#
loop_
_entity_poly.entity_id
_entity_poly.type
_entity_poly.pdbx_seq_one_letter_code
_entity_poly.pdbx_strand_id
1 'polypeptide(L)'
;MTEQDNTNAENVQEQVRQAVAAGENITREVEQVAREALQTGQLEFARMQRIIESIGRGASAGASEQPDEARSRVNEAFEGLQNAMLHTFESARLATKEQAARAEKFYEQDLKTRLSELRQMESAMLDSLAAAAKSGSDAGTAALDDLVKHARRTGTRLGDEVEHSMQKLAASLPAALKETALAGLGAAREVSARAAEVASGVLSSVAEQLHTRDAGKDDKKDGSDDSQH
;
A
#
# COMPACT_ATOMS: atom_id res chain seq x y z
N MET A 1 -12.43 17.58 10.89
CA MET A 1 -12.43 17.29 9.44
C MET A 1 -13.07 18.49 8.76
N THR A 2 -12.40 19.13 7.80
CA THR A 2 -12.94 20.36 7.19
C THR A 2 -13.59 20.06 5.85
N GLU A 3 -14.61 20.84 5.49
CA GLU A 3 -15.33 20.74 4.22
C GLU A 3 -14.39 20.83 3.01
N GLN A 4 -13.36 21.67 3.13
CA GLN A 4 -12.31 21.89 2.13
C GLN A 4 -11.46 20.64 1.87
N ASP A 5 -11.28 19.77 2.87
CA ASP A 5 -10.54 18.51 2.72
C ASP A 5 -11.29 17.49 1.88
N ASN A 6 -12.63 17.53 1.98
CA ASN A 6 -13.51 16.60 1.29
C ASN A 6 -13.65 17.01 -0.18
N THR A 7 -13.87 18.30 -0.44
CA THR A 7 -13.91 18.86 -1.80
C THR A 7 -12.60 18.61 -2.56
N ASN A 8 -11.45 18.71 -1.89
CA ASN A 8 -10.17 18.41 -2.54
C ASN A 8 -10.05 16.93 -2.93
N ALA A 9 -10.45 16.01 -2.03
CA ALA A 9 -10.41 14.58 -2.29
C ALA A 9 -11.37 14.14 -3.41
N GLU A 10 -12.54 14.76 -3.49
CA GLU A 10 -13.51 14.55 -4.58
C GLU A 10 -12.98 15.05 -5.93
N ASN A 11 -12.38 16.25 -5.94
CA ASN A 11 -11.76 16.81 -7.15
C ASN A 11 -10.62 15.92 -7.67
N VAL A 12 -9.75 15.42 -6.78
CA VAL A 12 -8.67 14.50 -7.13
C VAL A 12 -9.22 13.21 -7.73
N GLN A 13 -10.25 12.63 -7.11
CA GLN A 13 -10.88 11.40 -7.62
C GLN A 13 -11.40 11.61 -9.06
N GLU A 14 -12.08 12.73 -9.31
CA GLU A 14 -12.67 13.01 -10.61
C GLU A 14 -11.60 13.29 -11.69
N GLN A 15 -10.56 14.06 -11.38
CA GLN A 15 -9.46 14.33 -12.32
C GLN A 15 -8.73 13.03 -12.71
N VAL A 16 -8.45 12.15 -11.74
CA VAL A 16 -7.84 10.85 -12.02
C VAL A 16 -8.77 9.97 -12.84
N ARG A 17 -10.08 9.94 -12.53
CA ARG A 17 -11.06 9.21 -13.34
C ARG A 17 -11.02 9.63 -14.80
N GLN A 18 -11.03 10.94 -15.06
CA GLN A 18 -11.01 11.49 -16.41
C GLN A 18 -9.72 11.14 -17.15
N ALA A 19 -8.55 11.32 -16.51
CA ALA A 19 -7.25 10.98 -17.09
C ALA A 19 -7.18 9.50 -17.50
N VAL A 20 -7.62 8.61 -16.59
CA VAL A 20 -7.58 7.16 -16.80
C VAL A 20 -8.61 6.71 -17.84
N ALA A 21 -9.80 7.32 -17.88
CA ALA A 21 -10.82 7.04 -18.89
C ALA A 21 -10.40 7.53 -20.29
N ALA A 22 -9.75 8.69 -20.38
CA ALA A 22 -9.21 9.21 -21.63
C ALA A 22 -8.13 8.28 -22.20
N GLY A 23 -7.27 7.74 -21.34
CA GLY A 23 -6.24 6.77 -21.72
C GLY A 23 -4.97 7.39 -22.32
N GLU A 24 -4.89 8.72 -22.36
CA GLU A 24 -3.76 9.44 -22.92
C GLU A 24 -2.80 9.87 -21.81
N ASN A 25 -1.52 9.47 -21.90
CA ASN A 25 -0.48 9.88 -20.95
C ASN A 25 -0.84 9.67 -19.46
N ILE A 26 -1.60 8.62 -19.14
CA ILE A 26 -2.18 8.37 -17.81
C ILE A 26 -1.14 8.57 -16.71
N THR A 27 0.04 7.96 -16.86
CA THR A 27 1.14 8.07 -15.90
C THR A 27 1.47 9.54 -15.58
N ARG A 28 1.61 10.40 -16.59
CA ARG A 28 1.99 11.81 -16.41
C ARG A 28 0.87 12.61 -15.74
N GLU A 29 -0.37 12.40 -16.15
CA GLU A 29 -1.52 13.16 -15.62
C GLU A 29 -1.77 12.80 -14.16
N VAL A 30 -1.81 11.51 -13.83
CA VAL A 30 -1.98 11.06 -12.45
C VAL A 30 -0.82 11.51 -11.57
N GLU A 31 0.40 11.50 -12.08
CA GLU A 31 1.58 12.03 -11.39
C GLU A 31 1.46 13.53 -11.07
N GLN A 32 0.93 14.33 -12.01
CA GLN A 32 0.69 15.75 -11.79
C GLN A 32 -0.40 15.99 -10.74
N VAL A 33 -1.55 15.36 -10.88
CA VAL A 33 -2.67 15.47 -9.92
C VAL A 33 -2.21 15.05 -8.52
N ALA A 34 -1.51 13.91 -8.42
CA ALA A 34 -0.96 13.43 -7.16
C ALA A 34 0.05 14.40 -6.56
N ARG A 35 0.96 14.98 -7.37
CA ARG A 35 1.90 16.00 -6.87
C ARG A 35 1.19 17.22 -6.32
N GLU A 36 0.25 17.78 -7.07
CA GLU A 36 -0.47 18.99 -6.65
C GLU A 36 -1.26 18.73 -5.35
N ALA A 37 -1.92 17.57 -5.27
CA ALA A 37 -2.65 17.15 -4.08
C ALA A 37 -1.73 16.89 -2.87
N LEU A 38 -0.54 16.32 -3.09
CA LEU A 38 0.43 15.98 -2.04
C LEU A 38 1.30 17.17 -1.58
N GLN A 39 1.44 18.22 -2.40
CA GLN A 39 2.27 19.41 -2.11
C GLN A 39 1.63 20.43 -1.18
N THR A 40 0.33 20.35 -0.91
CA THR A 40 -0.36 21.29 -0.02
C THR A 40 0.05 21.07 1.44
N GLY A 41 1.11 21.77 1.85
CA GLY A 41 1.60 22.03 3.22
C GLY A 41 1.19 21.08 4.34
N GLN A 42 2.17 20.35 4.90
CA GLN A 42 2.01 19.47 6.09
C GLN A 42 0.71 18.67 6.03
N LEU A 43 0.57 17.82 5.03
CA LEU A 43 -0.53 16.87 5.03
C LEU A 43 -0.35 15.94 6.23
N GLU A 44 -1.22 16.10 7.22
CA GLU A 44 -1.46 15.07 8.24
C GLU A 44 -1.56 13.71 7.55
N PHE A 45 -0.96 12.67 8.13
CA PHE A 45 -0.88 11.34 7.52
C PHE A 45 -2.25 10.82 7.04
N ALA A 46 -3.30 11.07 7.83
CA ALA A 46 -4.68 10.72 7.50
C ALA A 46 -5.22 11.39 6.23
N ARG A 47 -4.75 12.61 5.92
CA ARG A 47 -5.11 13.33 4.71
C ARG A 47 -4.42 12.74 3.49
N MET A 48 -3.15 12.36 3.60
CA MET A 48 -2.44 11.66 2.52
C MET A 48 -3.13 10.34 2.16
N GLN A 49 -3.50 9.53 3.16
CA GLN A 49 -4.25 8.29 2.96
C GLN A 49 -5.55 8.53 2.17
N ARG A 50 -6.31 9.57 2.53
CA ARG A 50 -7.54 9.94 1.81
C ARG A 50 -7.28 10.32 0.36
N ILE A 51 -6.25 11.13 0.10
CA ILE A 51 -5.88 11.51 -1.28
C ILE A 51 -5.48 10.27 -2.09
N ILE A 52 -4.69 9.36 -1.52
CA ILE A 52 -4.30 8.11 -2.18
C ILE A 52 -5.52 7.23 -2.45
N GLU A 53 -6.45 7.12 -1.50
CA GLU A 53 -7.70 6.40 -1.68
C GLU A 53 -8.54 7.01 -2.80
N SER A 54 -8.66 8.35 -2.86
CA SER A 54 -9.33 9.06 -3.96
C SER A 54 -8.68 8.81 -5.31
N ILE A 55 -7.35 8.80 -5.39
CA ILE A 55 -6.61 8.44 -6.61
C ILE A 55 -6.93 7.00 -7.02
N GLY A 56 -6.91 6.06 -6.06
CA GLY A 56 -7.27 4.67 -6.32
C GLY A 56 -8.70 4.51 -6.85
N ARG A 57 -9.68 5.17 -6.22
CA ARG A 57 -11.08 5.17 -6.64
C ARG A 57 -11.28 5.79 -8.02
N GLY A 58 -10.59 6.91 -8.29
CA GLY A 58 -10.61 7.56 -9.60
C GLY A 58 -10.04 6.64 -10.67
N ALA A 59 -8.91 6.00 -10.39
CA ALA A 59 -8.26 5.11 -11.34
C ALA A 59 -9.09 3.87 -11.63
N SER A 60 -9.68 3.22 -10.62
CA SER A 60 -10.58 2.09 -10.84
C SER A 60 -11.86 2.49 -11.58
N ALA A 61 -12.43 3.66 -11.28
CA ALA A 61 -13.62 4.15 -11.97
C ALA A 61 -13.33 4.45 -13.44
N GLY A 62 -12.24 5.15 -13.76
CA GLY A 62 -11.89 5.50 -15.13
C GLY A 62 -11.49 4.26 -15.96
N ALA A 63 -10.78 3.31 -15.34
CA ALA A 63 -10.41 2.05 -15.98
C ALA A 63 -11.64 1.17 -16.30
N SER A 64 -12.70 1.25 -15.50
CA SER A 64 -13.94 0.49 -15.73
C SER A 64 -14.71 0.92 -16.98
N GLU A 65 -14.43 2.12 -17.50
CA GLU A 65 -14.99 2.59 -18.77
C GLU A 65 -14.37 1.88 -19.98
N GLN A 66 -13.20 1.24 -19.81
CA GLN A 66 -12.50 0.47 -20.83
C GLN A 66 -12.06 -0.90 -20.26
N PRO A 67 -13.01 -1.85 -20.04
CA PRO A 67 -12.74 -3.09 -19.32
C PRO A 67 -11.58 -3.93 -19.86
N ASP A 68 -11.39 -3.94 -21.18
CA ASP A 68 -10.32 -4.69 -21.85
C ASP A 68 -8.92 -4.13 -21.55
N GLU A 69 -8.83 -2.85 -21.22
CA GLU A 69 -7.59 -2.12 -20.92
C GLU A 69 -7.45 -1.81 -19.42
N ALA A 70 -8.43 -2.19 -18.60
CA ALA A 70 -8.52 -1.78 -17.20
C ALA A 70 -7.22 -2.05 -16.41
N ARG A 71 -6.59 -3.21 -16.67
CA ARG A 71 -5.32 -3.59 -16.05
C ARG A 71 -4.15 -2.68 -16.44
N SER A 72 -3.98 -2.35 -17.73
CA SER A 72 -2.86 -1.48 -18.13
C SER A 72 -3.08 -0.07 -17.61
N ARG A 73 -4.31 0.44 -17.70
CA ARG A 73 -4.67 1.79 -17.27
C ARG A 73 -4.51 1.99 -15.77
N VAL A 74 -4.90 1.01 -14.95
CA VAL A 74 -4.65 1.03 -13.50
C VAL A 74 -3.14 0.95 -13.19
N ASN A 75 -2.37 0.15 -13.92
CA ASN A 75 -0.91 0.10 -13.75
C ASN A 75 -0.25 1.45 -14.06
N GLU A 76 -0.62 2.10 -15.16
CA GLU A 76 -0.09 3.42 -15.53
C GLU A 76 -0.44 4.49 -14.48
N ALA A 77 -1.68 4.49 -13.98
CA ALA A 77 -2.08 5.37 -12.88
C ALA A 77 -1.26 5.13 -11.61
N PHE A 78 -0.99 3.86 -11.28
CA PHE A 78 -0.14 3.51 -10.14
C PHE A 78 1.33 3.90 -10.33
N GLU A 79 1.87 3.81 -11.55
CA GLU A 79 3.18 4.35 -11.88
C GLU A 79 3.24 5.86 -11.67
N GLY A 80 2.19 6.59 -12.09
CA GLY A 80 2.09 8.03 -11.89
C GLY A 80 2.06 8.41 -10.40
N LEU A 81 1.26 7.71 -9.61
CA LEU A 81 1.22 7.86 -8.16
C LEU A 81 2.60 7.59 -7.52
N GLN A 82 3.28 6.51 -7.92
CA GLN A 82 4.63 6.19 -7.42
C GLN A 82 5.64 7.28 -7.78
N ASN A 83 5.60 7.83 -9.00
CA ASN A 83 6.50 8.92 -9.40
C ASN A 83 6.28 10.18 -8.53
N ALA A 84 5.03 10.53 -8.22
CA ALA A 84 4.71 11.64 -7.33
C ALA A 84 5.20 11.41 -5.89
N MET A 85 5.09 10.18 -5.39
CA MET A 85 5.61 9.81 -4.07
C MET A 85 7.13 9.80 -4.01
N LEU A 86 7.81 9.30 -5.05
CA LEU A 86 9.27 9.33 -5.16
C LEU A 86 9.80 10.77 -5.10
N HIS A 87 9.18 11.70 -5.81
CA HIS A 87 9.52 13.11 -5.72
C HIS A 87 9.38 13.67 -4.30
N THR A 88 8.31 13.30 -3.60
CA THR A 88 8.06 13.71 -2.21
C THR A 88 9.10 13.11 -1.26
N PHE A 89 9.44 11.84 -1.45
CA PHE A 89 10.49 11.13 -0.72
C PHE A 89 11.86 11.78 -0.92
N GLU A 90 12.24 12.08 -2.16
CA GLU A 90 13.52 12.72 -2.48
C GLU A 90 13.64 14.10 -1.83
N SER A 91 12.55 14.88 -1.86
CA SER A 91 12.47 16.18 -1.22
C SER A 91 12.63 16.08 0.30
N ALA A 92 11.93 15.13 0.94
CA ALA A 92 12.05 14.87 2.38
C ALA A 92 13.46 14.41 2.77
N ARG A 93 14.07 13.53 1.96
CA ARG A 93 15.44 13.04 2.15
C ARG A 93 16.45 14.19 2.07
N LEU A 94 16.32 15.08 1.09
CA LEU A 94 17.21 16.23 0.93
C LEU A 94 17.07 17.20 2.11
N ALA A 95 15.84 17.55 2.49
CA ALA A 95 15.58 18.41 3.65
C ALA A 95 16.19 17.84 4.94
N THR A 96 16.02 16.53 5.16
CA THR A 96 16.61 15.84 6.32
C THR A 96 18.14 15.86 6.28
N LYS A 97 18.75 15.63 5.11
CA LYS A 97 20.20 15.68 4.93
C LYS A 97 20.76 17.07 5.23
N GLU A 98 20.10 18.12 4.77
CA GLU A 98 20.51 19.49 5.05
C GLU A 98 20.35 19.86 6.53
N GLN A 99 19.27 19.41 7.18
CA GLN A 99 19.09 19.60 8.61
C GLN A 99 20.17 18.89 9.43
N ALA A 100 20.51 17.65 9.05
CA ALA A 100 21.62 16.92 9.68
C ALA A 100 22.96 17.64 9.50
N ALA A 101 23.21 18.22 8.32
CA ALA A 101 24.42 19.02 8.07
C ALA A 101 24.45 20.34 8.86
N ARG A 102 23.29 20.92 9.18
CA ARG A 102 23.16 22.18 9.95
C ARG A 102 23.16 21.96 11.47
N ALA A 103 22.82 20.77 11.95
CA ALA A 103 22.75 20.46 13.38
C ALA A 103 24.01 19.74 13.85
N GLU A 104 24.76 20.34 14.79
CA GLU A 104 25.92 19.70 15.45
C GLU A 104 25.58 18.35 16.14
N LYS A 105 24.30 18.06 16.37
CA LYS A 105 23.81 16.87 17.09
C LYS A 105 22.60 16.20 16.43
N PHE A 106 22.54 16.11 15.10
CA PHE A 106 21.55 15.23 14.48
C PHE A 106 22.01 13.78 14.61
N TYR A 107 21.33 12.98 15.42
CA TYR A 107 21.74 11.63 15.73
C TYR A 107 21.25 10.65 14.66
N GLU A 108 22.03 9.59 14.39
CA GLU A 108 21.69 8.53 13.43
C GLU A 108 20.32 7.89 13.69
N GLN A 109 19.88 7.87 14.96
CA GLN A 109 18.57 7.39 15.39
C GLN A 109 17.41 8.24 14.86
N ASP A 110 17.58 9.55 14.74
CA ASP A 110 16.55 10.45 14.19
C ASP A 110 16.39 10.19 12.70
N LEU A 111 17.49 9.97 11.97
CA LEU A 111 17.46 9.65 10.56
C LEU A 111 16.88 8.25 10.28
N LYS A 112 17.19 7.25 11.12
CA LYS A 112 16.56 5.92 11.05
C LYS A 112 15.06 5.99 11.28
N THR A 113 14.61 6.80 12.25
CA THR A 113 13.19 7.03 12.52
C THR A 113 12.50 7.63 11.29
N ARG A 114 13.08 8.69 10.69
CA ARG A 114 12.56 9.31 9.46
C ARG A 114 12.45 8.33 8.30
N LEU A 115 13.47 7.49 8.07
CA LEU A 115 13.42 6.47 7.01
C LEU A 115 12.38 5.37 7.30
N SER A 116 12.15 5.04 8.57
CA SER A 116 11.09 4.10 8.98
C SER A 116 9.69 4.69 8.81
N GLU A 117 9.52 5.99 9.02
CA GLU A 117 8.27 6.72 8.71
C GLU A 117 7.96 6.65 7.20
N LEU A 118 8.99 6.76 6.35
CA LEU A 118 8.84 6.64 4.89
C LEU A 118 8.45 5.23 4.45
N ARG A 119 8.97 4.17 5.08
CA ARG A 119 8.49 2.79 4.85
C ARG A 119 7.03 2.60 5.26
N GLN A 120 6.61 3.17 6.39
CA GLN A 120 5.21 3.13 6.80
C GLN A 120 4.30 3.84 5.79
N MET A 121 4.81 4.84 5.07
CA MET A 121 4.08 5.54 4.02
C MET A 121 3.77 4.65 2.81
N GLU A 122 4.70 3.77 2.40
CA GLU A 122 4.45 2.79 1.34
C GLU A 122 3.35 1.79 1.76
N SER A 123 3.42 1.26 2.98
CA SER A 123 2.37 0.36 3.49
C SER A 123 1.02 1.06 3.48
N ALA A 124 0.96 2.29 4.00
CA ALA A 124 -0.28 3.06 4.06
C ALA A 124 -0.83 3.43 2.67
N MET A 125 0.04 3.63 1.68
CA MET A 125 -0.38 3.78 0.29
C MET A 125 -1.09 2.52 -0.19
N LEU A 126 -0.46 1.34 -0.04
CA LEU A 126 -1.03 0.07 -0.47
C LEU A 126 -2.30 -0.30 0.31
N ASP A 127 -2.41 0.10 1.57
CA ASP A 127 -3.63 -0.08 2.38
C ASP A 127 -4.76 0.83 1.88
N SER A 128 -4.45 2.08 1.50
CA SER A 128 -5.44 3.02 0.95
C SER A 128 -5.94 2.59 -0.44
N LEU A 129 -5.03 2.08 -1.29
CA LEU A 129 -5.41 1.48 -2.58
C LEU A 129 -6.24 0.20 -2.40
N ALA A 130 -5.92 -0.63 -1.39
CA ALA A 130 -6.74 -1.79 -1.05
C ALA A 130 -8.15 -1.40 -0.58
N ALA A 131 -8.28 -0.28 0.15
CA ALA A 131 -9.58 0.25 0.54
C ALA A 131 -10.39 0.73 -0.68
N ALA A 132 -9.74 1.42 -1.62
CA ALA A 132 -10.35 1.82 -2.88
C ALA A 132 -10.83 0.63 -3.71
N ALA A 133 -10.05 -0.45 -3.78
CA ALA A 133 -10.40 -1.66 -4.53
C ALA A 133 -11.66 -2.38 -3.97
N LYS A 134 -12.01 -2.16 -2.70
CA LYS A 134 -13.22 -2.72 -2.07
C LYS A 134 -14.50 -1.91 -2.35
N SER A 135 -14.41 -0.82 -3.11
CA SER A 135 -15.55 0.07 -3.35
C SER A 135 -16.56 -0.46 -4.39
N GLY A 136 -16.24 -1.54 -5.10
CA GLY A 136 -17.07 -2.11 -6.15
C GLY A 136 -16.65 -3.52 -6.56
N SER A 137 -17.21 -4.01 -7.66
CA SER A 137 -16.91 -5.33 -8.24
C SER A 137 -16.79 -5.27 -9.78
N ASP A 138 -16.41 -4.11 -10.31
CA ASP A 138 -16.20 -3.88 -11.73
C ASP A 138 -14.77 -4.25 -12.17
N ALA A 139 -14.49 -4.15 -13.48
CA ALA A 139 -13.19 -4.52 -14.05
C ALA A 139 -12.04 -3.66 -13.49
N GLY A 140 -12.28 -2.38 -13.22
CA GLY A 140 -11.25 -1.49 -12.68
C GLY A 140 -10.93 -1.74 -11.20
N THR A 141 -11.94 -2.02 -10.37
CA THR A 141 -11.73 -2.41 -8.96
C THR A 141 -11.04 -3.77 -8.84
N ALA A 142 -11.39 -4.73 -9.71
CA ALA A 142 -10.67 -6.00 -9.82
C ALA A 142 -9.21 -5.80 -10.24
N ALA A 143 -8.95 -4.97 -11.26
CA ALA A 143 -7.59 -4.64 -11.70
C ALA A 143 -6.77 -3.96 -10.59
N LEU A 144 -7.40 -3.08 -9.80
CA LEU A 144 -6.76 -2.41 -8.66
C LEU A 144 -6.43 -3.38 -7.52
N ASP A 145 -7.33 -4.31 -7.20
CA ASP A 145 -7.07 -5.35 -6.19
C ASP A 145 -5.91 -6.26 -6.60
N ASP A 146 -5.89 -6.72 -7.86
CA ASP A 146 -4.81 -7.53 -8.42
C ASP A 146 -3.48 -6.79 -8.40
N LEU A 147 -3.47 -5.50 -8.75
CA LEU A 147 -2.29 -4.65 -8.65
C LEU A 147 -1.79 -4.57 -7.21
N VAL A 148 -2.66 -4.29 -6.23
CA VAL A 148 -2.25 -4.17 -4.82
C VAL A 148 -1.67 -5.49 -4.31
N LYS A 149 -2.29 -6.63 -4.63
CA LYS A 149 -1.76 -7.96 -4.29
C LYS A 149 -0.40 -8.20 -4.93
N HIS A 150 -0.25 -7.83 -6.20
CA HIS A 150 1.02 -7.95 -6.92
C HIS A 150 2.11 -7.11 -6.24
N ALA A 151 1.84 -5.83 -6.01
CA ALA A 151 2.76 -4.88 -5.38
C ALA A 151 3.22 -5.35 -3.98
N ARG A 152 2.32 -5.93 -3.16
CA ARG A 152 2.70 -6.50 -1.87
C ARG A 152 3.67 -7.69 -1.98
N ARG A 153 3.54 -8.49 -3.05
CA ARG A 153 4.36 -9.68 -3.28
C ARG A 153 5.70 -9.35 -3.94
N THR A 154 5.72 -8.41 -4.87
CA THR A 154 6.90 -8.08 -5.68
C THR A 154 7.66 -6.85 -5.18
N GLY A 155 7.06 -6.05 -4.31
CA GLY A 155 7.56 -4.73 -3.94
C GLY A 155 7.07 -3.63 -4.87
N THR A 156 7.39 -2.39 -4.50
CA THR A 156 7.14 -1.18 -5.30
C THR A 156 8.44 -0.45 -5.59
N ARG A 157 8.44 0.41 -6.62
CA ARG A 157 9.59 1.27 -6.93
C ARG A 157 9.91 2.24 -5.79
N LEU A 158 8.87 2.72 -5.09
CA LEU A 158 9.04 3.55 -3.90
C LEU A 158 9.75 2.77 -2.78
N GLY A 159 9.34 1.53 -2.53
CA GLY A 159 9.95 0.64 -1.55
C GLY A 159 11.42 0.35 -1.85
N ASP A 160 11.75 0.08 -3.11
CA ASP A 160 13.12 -0.13 -3.57
C ASP A 160 14.01 1.10 -3.33
N GLU A 161 13.51 2.31 -3.63
CA GLU A 161 14.28 3.55 -3.44
C GLU A 161 14.45 3.91 -1.95
N VAL A 162 13.43 3.65 -1.13
CA VAL A 162 13.53 3.79 0.33
C VAL A 162 14.59 2.85 0.89
N GLU A 163 14.55 1.57 0.50
CA GLU A 163 15.55 0.58 0.93
C GLU A 163 16.96 0.96 0.48
N HIS A 164 17.14 1.34 -0.78
CA HIS A 164 18.41 1.78 -1.32
C HIS A 164 18.97 3.01 -0.57
N SER A 165 18.13 3.97 -0.23
CA SER A 165 18.51 5.12 0.60
C SER A 165 18.93 4.71 2.01
N MET A 166 18.24 3.75 2.63
CA MET A 166 18.63 3.20 3.93
C MET A 166 19.96 2.46 3.88
N GLN A 167 20.23 1.70 2.82
CA GLN A 167 21.51 1.00 2.63
C GLN A 167 22.66 1.99 2.47
N LYS A 168 22.49 3.06 1.69
CA LYS A 168 23.48 4.14 1.55
C LYS A 168 23.79 4.80 2.88
N LEU A 169 22.76 5.05 3.69
CA LEU A 169 22.96 5.58 5.04
C LEU A 169 23.73 4.59 5.91
N ALA A 170 23.30 3.33 5.99
CA ALA A 170 23.97 2.30 6.78
C ALA A 170 25.44 2.16 6.39
N ALA A 171 25.77 2.32 5.10
CA ALA A 171 27.14 2.29 4.60
C ALA A 171 28.01 3.47 5.07
N SER A 172 27.40 4.61 5.40
CA SER A 172 28.10 5.77 5.99
C SER A 172 28.29 5.71 7.51
N LEU A 173 27.72 4.70 8.18
CA LEU A 173 27.86 4.52 9.63
C LEU A 173 29.22 3.92 10.01
N PRO A 174 29.71 4.19 11.23
CA PRO A 174 30.85 3.47 11.80
C PRO A 174 30.63 1.94 11.78
N ALA A 175 31.72 1.17 11.60
CA ALA A 175 31.65 -0.28 11.43
C ALA A 175 30.86 -1.02 12.54
N ALA A 176 30.97 -0.55 13.79
CA ALA A 176 30.28 -1.12 14.94
C ALA A 176 28.73 -0.99 14.86
N LEU A 177 28.21 -0.04 14.09
CA LEU A 177 26.77 0.21 13.93
C LEU A 177 26.22 -0.29 12.59
N LYS A 178 27.09 -0.40 11.58
CA LYS A 178 26.73 -0.81 10.21
C LYS A 178 26.10 -2.20 10.15
N GLU A 179 26.67 -3.20 10.82
CA GLU A 179 26.19 -4.59 10.75
C GLU A 179 24.79 -4.74 11.38
N THR A 180 24.56 -4.09 12.52
CA THR A 180 23.25 -4.04 13.18
C THR A 180 22.21 -3.32 12.33
N ALA A 181 22.61 -2.24 11.65
CA ALA A 181 21.72 -1.51 10.75
C ALA A 181 21.31 -2.36 9.53
N LEU A 182 22.27 -3.01 8.87
CA LEU A 182 22.02 -3.86 7.70
C LEU A 182 21.16 -5.09 8.05
N ALA A 183 21.41 -5.74 9.18
CA ALA A 183 20.61 -6.86 9.66
C ALA A 183 19.13 -6.45 9.89
N GLY A 184 18.89 -5.26 10.43
CA GLY A 184 17.54 -4.71 10.60
C GLY A 184 16.82 -4.43 9.27
N LEU A 185 17.56 -4.06 8.22
CA LEU A 185 16.99 -3.89 6.87
C LEU A 185 16.58 -5.24 6.26
N GLY A 186 17.43 -6.26 6.41
CA GLY A 186 17.15 -7.61 5.91
C GLY A 186 15.95 -8.27 6.59
N ALA A 187 15.85 -8.17 7.92
CA ALA A 187 14.73 -8.72 8.67
C ALA A 187 13.38 -8.08 8.28
N ALA A 188 13.35 -6.77 7.98
CA ALA A 188 12.13 -6.09 7.55
C ALA A 188 11.61 -6.59 6.18
N ARG A 189 12.52 -6.95 5.26
CA ARG A 189 12.20 -7.48 3.93
C ARG A 189 11.66 -8.91 3.99
N GLU A 190 12.09 -9.70 4.98
CA GLU A 190 11.64 -11.07 5.16
C GLU A 190 10.26 -11.16 5.83
N VAL A 191 9.93 -10.21 6.73
CA VAL A 191 8.59 -10.11 7.34
C VAL A 191 7.51 -9.74 6.30
N SER A 192 7.81 -8.85 5.34
CA SER A 192 6.86 -8.50 4.27
C SER A 192 6.64 -9.66 3.29
N ALA A 193 7.70 -10.40 2.94
CA ALA A 193 7.58 -11.60 2.10
C ALA A 193 6.73 -12.71 2.77
N ARG A 194 6.91 -12.92 4.08
CA ARG A 194 6.11 -13.91 4.83
C ARG A 194 4.66 -13.48 5.03
N ALA A 195 4.35 -12.18 5.10
CA ALA A 195 2.97 -11.70 5.14
C ALA A 195 2.19 -12.03 3.84
N ALA A 196 2.88 -12.09 2.69
CA ALA A 196 2.28 -12.51 1.42
C ALA A 196 2.03 -14.03 1.33
N GLU A 197 2.85 -14.87 1.96
CA GLU A 197 2.65 -16.33 2.03
C GLU A 197 1.57 -16.76 3.04
N VAL A 198 1.32 -15.97 4.09
CA VAL A 198 0.27 -16.28 5.07
C VAL A 198 -1.15 -16.19 4.47
N ALA A 199 -1.34 -15.48 3.35
CA ALA A 199 -2.62 -15.43 2.65
C ALA A 199 -3.04 -16.75 1.96
N SER A 200 -2.09 -17.65 1.63
CA SER A 200 -2.42 -18.97 1.08
C SER A 200 -2.52 -20.07 2.15
N GLY A 201 -1.80 -19.93 3.27
CA GLY A 201 -1.81 -20.90 4.37
C GLY A 201 -3.06 -20.83 5.26
N VAL A 202 -3.64 -19.64 5.46
CA VAL A 202 -4.83 -19.46 6.31
C VAL A 202 -6.09 -20.09 5.68
N LEU A 203 -6.18 -20.17 4.35
CA LEU A 203 -7.32 -20.82 3.67
C LEU A 203 -7.30 -22.35 3.81
N SER A 204 -6.11 -22.98 3.86
CA SER A 204 -5.98 -24.42 4.13
C SER A 204 -6.36 -24.76 5.58
N SER A 205 -5.91 -23.93 6.53
CA SER A 205 -6.20 -24.09 7.96
C SER A 205 -7.70 -23.94 8.31
N VAL A 206 -8.46 -23.14 7.56
CA VAL A 206 -9.91 -22.98 7.78
C VAL A 206 -10.71 -24.10 7.10
N ALA A 207 -10.23 -24.65 5.98
CA ALA A 207 -10.87 -25.78 5.31
C ALA A 207 -10.85 -27.08 6.17
N GLU A 208 -9.76 -27.31 6.91
CA GLU A 208 -9.62 -28.50 7.77
C GLU A 208 -10.50 -28.44 9.05
N GLN A 209 -10.86 -27.23 9.50
CA GLN A 209 -11.80 -27.02 10.61
C GLN A 209 -13.29 -27.09 10.21
N LEU A 210 -13.61 -27.12 8.91
CA LEU A 210 -14.96 -27.34 8.41
C LEU A 210 -15.21 -28.82 8.11
N HIS A 211 -14.22 -29.56 7.60
CA HIS A 211 -14.33 -31.02 7.42
C HIS A 211 -14.48 -31.79 8.74
N THR A 212 -13.93 -31.27 9.84
CA THR A 212 -14.09 -31.86 11.18
C THR A 212 -15.44 -31.57 11.84
N ARG A 213 -16.21 -30.59 11.32
CA ARG A 213 -17.55 -30.25 11.85
C ARG A 213 -18.70 -30.99 11.17
N ASP A 214 -18.52 -31.48 9.95
CA ASP A 214 -19.54 -32.31 9.28
C ASP A 214 -19.48 -33.80 9.68
N ALA A 215 -18.34 -34.28 10.18
CA ALA A 215 -18.22 -35.67 10.64
C ALA A 215 -18.87 -35.95 12.02
N GLY A 216 -19.45 -34.94 12.68
CA GLY A 216 -19.97 -35.05 14.06
C GLY A 216 -21.49 -35.03 14.21
N LYS A 217 -22.25 -35.09 13.11
CA LYS A 217 -23.69 -34.78 13.13
C LYS A 217 -24.59 -35.82 12.46
N ASP A 218 -24.30 -37.12 12.61
CA ASP A 218 -25.19 -38.19 12.12
C ASP A 218 -25.37 -39.37 13.09
N ASP A 219 -25.24 -39.18 14.41
CA ASP A 219 -25.54 -40.25 15.39
C ASP A 219 -26.30 -39.72 16.62
N LYS A 220 -27.56 -39.30 16.44
CA LYS A 220 -28.56 -39.32 17.54
C LYS A 220 -30.01 -39.15 17.09
N LYS A 221 -30.64 -40.26 16.68
CA LYS A 221 -32.07 -40.60 16.84
C LYS A 221 -32.23 -42.00 16.25
N ASP A 222 -32.44 -43.03 17.05
CA ASP A 222 -33.77 -43.53 17.39
C ASP A 222 -33.56 -44.60 18.49
N GLY A 223 -34.10 -44.47 19.71
CA GLY A 223 -35.46 -44.89 20.03
C GLY A 223 -35.39 -45.97 21.12
N SER A 224 -35.47 -45.58 22.40
CA SER A 224 -35.70 -46.51 23.51
C SER A 224 -37.17 -46.49 23.88
N ASP A 225 -37.84 -47.59 23.57
CA ASP A 225 -39.19 -48.02 23.92
C ASP A 225 -39.07 -49.56 23.93
N ASP A 226 -39.59 -50.39 24.82
CA ASP A 226 -40.17 -50.33 26.15
C ASP A 226 -40.25 -51.81 26.58
N SER A 227 -40.39 -52.07 27.88
CA SER A 227 -41.06 -53.25 28.48
C SER A 227 -40.60 -54.71 28.25
N GLN A 228 -40.15 -55.31 29.36
CA GLN A 228 -40.62 -56.58 29.98
C GLN A 228 -40.87 -57.85 29.12
N HIS A 229 -39.99 -58.85 29.23
CA HIS A 229 -40.23 -60.15 29.92
C HIS A 229 -38.95 -61.01 29.91
#